data_AF-A0A8C1S1R4-F1
#
_entry.id   AF-A0A8C1S1R4-F1
#
_cell.length_a   1.000
_cell.length_b   1.000
_cell.length_c   1.000
_cell.angle_alpha   90.00
_cell.angle_beta   90.00
_cell.angle_gamma   90.00
#
_symmetry.space_group_name_H-M   'P 1'
#
loop_
_entity.id
_entity.type
_entity.pdbx_description
1 polymer ?
#
loop_
_entity_poly.entity_id
_entity_poly.type
_entity_poly.pdbx_seq_one_letter_code
_entity_poly.pdbx_strand_id
1 'polypeptide(L)'
;MCWSWPLVSALVLCSLLSVGTVRTAPCHTCRRLTDSFIKGLERTANKNFGGGNTAWEEEKLAKYARSETRLLEIVEAACDKSDFDCNRLLEQIEDQVETWWFHRQQEAPDLFQWLCIEELRLCCPPGHYGPECTECPSGPGGVCGGLGRCEGEGTRLGDGDCVCDPGYSGVLCQDCADGYYREKSSNHTQPPCSACHHSCKKCTGPQDNKCLDCKPGWMLHSNKCVDVDECGTELAHCPSNTYCFNTDGSYECRGCDQACVGCMGSGPARCKKCARGFRLTGAKCLDIDECSERAITCPGLNEACINEEGSFRCECAEGFIRRDSICVENLPPTGPEKGLFDDMTDDEVLVLQQMFFGVVICALATLAAKGDMVFTAIFIGGVAAMAGYWLSEKGDRVLDGFLKGR
;
A
#
# COMPACT_ATOMS: atom_id res chain seq x y z
N MET A 1 -22.71 -45.53 -44.62
CA MET A 1 -23.91 -44.67 -44.55
C MET A 1 -23.43 -43.35 -43.92
N CYS A 2 -22.98 -42.34 -44.69
CA CYS A 2 -23.79 -41.15 -45.12
C CYS A 2 -25.06 -41.00 -44.27
N TRP A 3 -25.47 -39.84 -43.73
CA TRP A 3 -25.65 -38.50 -44.28
C TRP A 3 -25.40 -37.49 -43.11
N SER A 4 -24.52 -36.48 -43.13
CA SER A 4 -24.55 -35.12 -43.76
C SER A 4 -25.63 -34.11 -43.27
N TRP A 5 -25.19 -33.17 -42.40
CA TRP A 5 -25.47 -31.70 -42.28
C TRP A 5 -26.81 -31.16 -41.77
N PRO A 6 -26.91 -29.87 -41.33
CA PRO A 6 -25.89 -28.79 -41.14
C PRO A 6 -25.92 -28.17 -39.70
N LEU A 7 -24.94 -27.47 -39.12
CA LEU A 7 -24.03 -26.38 -39.56
C LEU A 7 -24.71 -25.06 -39.95
N VAL A 8 -25.61 -24.51 -39.11
CA VAL A 8 -25.93 -23.08 -39.05
C VAL A 8 -26.34 -22.69 -37.62
N SER A 9 -25.47 -21.98 -36.88
CA SER A 9 -25.83 -21.11 -35.73
C SER A 9 -24.62 -20.48 -35.00
N ALA A 10 -23.39 -20.58 -35.53
CA ALA A 10 -22.20 -20.02 -34.88
C ALA A 10 -21.75 -18.65 -35.44
N LEU A 11 -22.64 -17.88 -36.07
CA LEU A 11 -22.31 -16.59 -36.70
C LEU A 11 -23.23 -15.42 -36.27
N VAL A 12 -23.96 -15.55 -35.15
CA VAL A 12 -24.79 -14.45 -34.59
C VAL A 12 -24.38 -14.07 -33.16
N LEU A 13 -23.28 -14.62 -32.64
CA LEU A 13 -22.83 -14.38 -31.26
C LEU A 13 -21.44 -13.74 -31.15
N CYS A 14 -21.01 -13.01 -32.19
CA CYS A 14 -19.73 -12.29 -32.17
C CYS A 14 -19.84 -10.85 -32.69
N SER A 15 -20.93 -10.15 -32.33
CA SER A 15 -21.10 -8.69 -32.58
C SER A 15 -21.35 -7.88 -31.30
N LEU A 16 -21.32 -8.51 -30.13
CA LEU A 16 -21.52 -7.84 -28.85
C LEU A 16 -20.48 -8.40 -27.90
N LEU A 17 -19.36 -7.70 -27.80
CA LEU A 17 -18.46 -7.57 -26.63
C LEU A 17 -17.04 -7.22 -27.10
N SER A 18 -16.89 -5.97 -27.55
CA SER A 18 -15.67 -5.21 -27.30
C SER A 18 -16.01 -3.73 -27.08
N VAL A 19 -16.93 -3.48 -26.15
CA VAL A 19 -16.93 -2.22 -25.39
C VAL A 19 -16.51 -2.59 -23.98
N GLY A 20 -15.27 -3.06 -23.86
CA GLY A 20 -14.60 -3.22 -22.59
C GLY A 20 -14.16 -1.85 -22.09
N THR A 21 -14.77 -1.41 -20.99
CA THR A 21 -14.12 -0.68 -19.87
C THR A 21 -13.28 0.52 -20.29
N VAL A 22 -13.77 1.76 -20.20
CA VAL A 22 -14.10 2.47 -18.95
C VAL A 22 -15.24 3.45 -19.25
N ARG A 23 -16.44 3.23 -18.69
CA ARG A 23 -17.41 4.32 -18.56
C ARG A 23 -17.14 4.98 -17.21
N THR A 24 -16.16 5.88 -17.18
CA THR A 24 -16.26 7.01 -16.25
C THR A 24 -17.65 7.60 -16.45
N ALA A 25 -18.37 7.90 -15.36
CA ALA A 25 -19.74 8.38 -15.47
C ALA A 25 -19.77 9.59 -16.43
N PRO A 26 -20.32 9.47 -17.65
CA PRO A 26 -20.14 10.47 -18.70
C PRO A 26 -20.70 11.84 -18.28
N CYS A 27 -21.69 11.83 -17.38
CA CYS A 27 -22.17 13.02 -16.71
C CYS A 27 -21.10 13.73 -15.86
N HIS A 28 -20.32 12.99 -15.06
CA HIS A 28 -19.29 13.59 -14.20
C HIS A 28 -18.21 14.29 -15.03
N THR A 29 -17.80 13.68 -16.15
CA THR A 29 -16.85 14.29 -17.10
C THR A 29 -17.43 15.56 -17.71
N CYS A 30 -18.70 15.52 -18.15
CA CYS A 30 -19.38 16.71 -18.70
C CYS A 30 -19.51 17.83 -17.67
N ARG A 31 -19.93 17.50 -16.42
CA ARG A 31 -20.02 18.46 -15.31
C ARG A 31 -18.68 19.13 -15.02
N ARG A 32 -17.61 18.33 -14.90
CA ARG A 32 -16.27 18.86 -14.66
C ARG A 32 -15.81 19.77 -15.79
N LEU A 33 -16.07 19.39 -17.04
CA LEU A 33 -15.76 20.21 -18.21
C LEU A 33 -16.49 21.55 -18.16
N THR A 34 -17.80 21.55 -17.92
CA THR A 34 -18.60 22.79 -17.84
C THR A 34 -18.19 23.67 -16.67
N ASP A 35 -17.86 23.09 -15.51
CA ASP A 35 -17.37 23.83 -14.35
C ASP A 35 -16.03 24.52 -14.65
N SER A 36 -15.11 23.81 -15.30
CA SER A 36 -13.83 24.37 -15.74
C SER A 36 -14.02 25.46 -16.80
N PHE A 37 -14.95 25.27 -17.74
CA PHE A 37 -15.29 26.26 -18.74
C PHE A 37 -15.84 27.55 -18.10
N ILE A 38 -16.77 27.43 -17.14
CA ILE A 38 -17.32 28.57 -16.39
C ILE A 38 -16.22 29.32 -15.62
N LYS A 39 -15.32 28.59 -14.94
CA LYS A 39 -14.14 29.19 -14.31
C LYS A 39 -13.25 29.92 -15.33
N GLY A 40 -13.13 29.39 -16.55
CA GLY A 40 -12.45 30.03 -17.66
C GLY A 40 -13.12 31.34 -18.10
N LEU A 41 -14.46 31.41 -18.11
CA LEU A 41 -15.21 32.64 -18.37
C LEU A 41 -14.84 33.72 -17.36
N GLU A 42 -14.85 33.37 -16.06
CA GLU A 42 -14.52 34.29 -14.96
C GLU A 42 -13.07 34.77 -15.06
N ARG A 43 -12.12 33.85 -15.30
CA ARG A 43 -10.69 34.16 -15.42
C ARG A 43 -10.37 35.12 -16.58
N THR A 44 -11.12 35.03 -17.67
CA THR A 44 -10.92 35.85 -18.87
C THR A 44 -11.80 37.10 -18.91
N ALA A 45 -12.71 37.29 -17.95
CA ALA A 45 -13.69 38.37 -17.97
C ALA A 45 -13.06 39.78 -18.03
N ASN A 46 -11.91 39.97 -17.39
CA ASN A 46 -11.22 41.27 -17.31
C ASN A 46 -10.03 41.39 -18.30
N LYS A 47 -9.88 40.43 -19.22
CA LYS A 47 -8.82 40.48 -20.24
C LYS A 47 -9.24 41.28 -21.47
N ASN A 48 -8.25 41.62 -22.29
CA ASN A 48 -8.39 42.26 -23.60
C ASN A 48 -7.44 41.57 -24.60
N PHE A 49 -7.43 42.02 -25.86
CA PHE A 49 -6.56 41.45 -26.89
C PHE A 49 -5.05 41.73 -26.67
N GLY A 50 -4.66 42.38 -25.57
CA GLY A 50 -3.26 42.64 -25.22
C GLY A 50 -2.58 43.75 -26.03
N GLY A 51 -3.33 44.52 -26.83
CA GLY A 51 -2.86 45.69 -27.57
C GLY A 51 -3.24 47.01 -26.88
N GLY A 52 -2.39 48.03 -27.00
CA GLY A 52 -2.66 49.36 -26.44
C GLY A 52 -3.78 50.10 -27.16
N ASN A 53 -4.47 50.98 -26.43
CA ASN A 53 -5.66 51.78 -26.79
C ASN A 53 -6.95 50.97 -27.06
N THR A 54 -7.61 50.58 -25.96
CA THR A 54 -8.92 49.91 -25.92
C THR A 54 -10.01 50.60 -26.75
N ALA A 55 -10.00 51.94 -26.85
CA ALA A 55 -10.97 52.70 -27.62
C ALA A 55 -10.85 52.52 -29.14
N TRP A 56 -9.63 52.32 -29.66
CA TRP A 56 -9.41 52.04 -31.08
C TRP A 56 -9.77 50.59 -31.43
N GLU A 57 -9.50 49.67 -30.49
CA GLU A 57 -9.83 48.25 -30.62
C GLU A 57 -11.34 48.00 -30.60
N GLU A 58 -12.11 48.68 -29.75
CA GLU A 58 -13.57 48.53 -29.68
C GLU A 58 -14.33 49.06 -30.91
N GLU A 59 -13.73 50.00 -31.66
CA GLU A 59 -14.33 50.58 -32.87
C GLU A 59 -14.00 49.76 -34.15
N LYS A 60 -12.92 48.98 -34.14
CA LYS A 60 -12.41 48.25 -35.32
C LYS A 60 -12.45 46.72 -35.20
N LEU A 61 -12.52 46.16 -33.99
CA LEU A 61 -12.58 44.73 -33.73
C LEU A 61 -13.87 44.37 -32.97
N ALA A 62 -14.30 43.11 -33.09
CA ALA A 62 -15.37 42.59 -32.24
C ALA A 62 -14.92 42.60 -30.77
N LYS A 63 -15.84 42.87 -29.83
CA LYS A 63 -15.53 42.91 -28.39
C LYS A 63 -14.84 41.62 -27.94
N TYR A 64 -13.70 41.73 -27.25
CA TYR A 64 -12.95 40.58 -26.71
C TYR A 64 -13.86 39.63 -25.92
N ALA A 65 -14.84 40.18 -25.19
CA ALA A 65 -15.81 39.42 -24.43
C ALA A 65 -16.57 38.34 -25.24
N ARG A 66 -16.73 38.48 -26.55
CA ARG A 66 -17.41 37.51 -27.43
C ARG A 66 -16.55 37.06 -28.61
N SER A 67 -15.24 37.27 -28.54
CA SER A 67 -14.33 36.89 -29.62
C SER A 67 -14.00 35.41 -29.61
N GLU A 68 -13.61 34.88 -30.77
CA GLU A 68 -13.09 33.52 -30.94
C GLU A 68 -11.78 33.32 -30.17
N THR A 69 -10.92 34.34 -30.10
CA THR A 69 -9.68 34.29 -29.30
C THR A 69 -9.95 34.01 -27.83
N ARG A 70 -10.98 34.66 -27.25
CA ARG A 70 -11.36 34.40 -25.85
C ARG A 70 -11.91 32.99 -25.69
N LEU A 71 -12.68 32.49 -26.66
CA LEU A 71 -13.19 31.12 -26.64
C LEU A 71 -12.04 30.10 -26.63
N LEU A 72 -11.06 30.24 -27.51
CA LEU A 72 -9.89 29.36 -27.56
C LEU A 72 -9.09 29.35 -26.25
N GLU A 73 -8.85 30.53 -25.65
CA GLU A 73 -8.18 30.63 -24.33
C GLU A 73 -8.92 29.87 -23.21
N ILE A 74 -10.25 29.79 -23.29
CA ILE A 74 -11.09 29.07 -22.33
C ILE A 74 -11.05 27.58 -22.62
N VAL A 75 -11.25 27.17 -23.87
CA VAL A 75 -11.28 25.77 -24.32
C VAL A 75 -9.95 25.08 -24.04
N GLU A 76 -8.81 25.72 -24.36
CA GLU A 76 -7.47 25.18 -24.08
C GLU A 76 -7.20 24.94 -22.59
N ALA A 77 -7.89 25.67 -21.72
CA ALA A 77 -7.75 25.55 -20.27
C ALA A 77 -8.90 24.78 -19.60
N ALA A 78 -9.88 24.29 -20.36
CA ALA A 78 -11.07 23.63 -19.83
C ALA A 78 -10.75 22.21 -19.32
N CYS A 79 -9.80 21.52 -19.95
CA CYS A 79 -9.32 20.20 -19.54
C CYS A 79 -7.83 20.22 -19.21
N ASP A 80 -7.45 19.50 -18.16
CA ASP A 80 -6.04 19.22 -17.90
C ASP A 80 -5.48 18.23 -18.94
N LYS A 81 -4.21 18.39 -19.31
CA LYS A 81 -3.55 17.51 -20.31
C LYS A 81 -3.52 16.03 -19.91
N SER A 82 -3.62 15.73 -18.62
CA SER A 82 -3.66 14.36 -18.08
C SER A 82 -5.07 13.76 -18.06
N ASP A 83 -6.11 14.57 -18.26
CA ASP A 83 -7.51 14.15 -18.18
C ASP A 83 -8.02 13.68 -19.55
N PHE A 84 -7.66 12.47 -19.93
CA PHE A 84 -7.99 11.91 -21.25
C PHE A 84 -9.50 11.88 -21.54
N ASP A 85 -10.34 11.63 -20.54
CA ASP A 85 -11.79 11.57 -20.72
C ASP A 85 -12.39 12.96 -20.98
N CYS A 86 -11.89 13.99 -20.29
CA CYS A 86 -12.30 15.38 -20.53
C CYS A 86 -11.87 15.83 -21.93
N ASN A 87 -10.61 15.61 -22.30
CA ASN A 87 -10.10 16.01 -23.62
C ASN A 87 -10.85 15.31 -24.76
N ARG A 88 -11.09 14.00 -24.64
CA ARG A 88 -11.89 13.24 -25.63
C ARG A 88 -13.33 13.75 -25.73
N LEU A 89 -13.95 14.11 -24.60
CA LEU A 89 -15.29 14.69 -24.62
C LEU A 89 -15.28 16.07 -25.28
N LEU A 90 -14.32 16.92 -24.95
CA LEU A 90 -14.17 18.27 -25.51
C LEU A 90 -13.99 18.24 -27.03
N GLU A 91 -13.15 17.35 -27.54
CA GLU A 91 -12.97 17.12 -28.99
C GLU A 91 -14.28 16.68 -29.68
N GLN A 92 -15.15 15.96 -29.00
CA GLN A 92 -16.43 15.51 -29.57
C GLN A 92 -17.51 16.60 -29.56
N ILE A 93 -17.36 17.64 -28.74
CA ILE A 93 -18.40 18.64 -28.48
C ILE A 93 -18.02 20.06 -28.93
N GLU A 94 -16.93 20.21 -29.68
CA GLU A 94 -16.39 21.49 -30.15
C GLU A 94 -17.47 22.33 -30.85
N ASP A 95 -18.19 21.73 -31.80
CA ASP A 95 -19.27 22.37 -32.56
C ASP A 95 -20.39 22.90 -31.65
N GLN A 96 -20.76 22.14 -30.61
CA GLN A 96 -21.81 22.51 -29.65
C GLN A 96 -21.36 23.67 -28.77
N VAL A 97 -20.10 23.66 -28.32
CA VAL A 97 -19.52 24.73 -27.51
C VAL A 97 -19.43 26.03 -28.30
N GLU A 98 -19.00 25.97 -29.56
CA GLU A 98 -18.98 27.13 -30.46
C GLU A 98 -20.38 27.67 -30.72
N THR A 99 -21.34 26.79 -31.04
CA THR A 99 -22.74 27.16 -31.26
C THR A 99 -23.31 27.86 -30.03
N TRP A 100 -23.00 27.36 -28.84
CA TRP A 100 -23.43 28.00 -27.61
C TRP A 100 -22.82 29.39 -27.43
N TRP A 101 -21.51 29.49 -27.63
CA TRP A 101 -20.74 30.71 -27.47
C TRP A 101 -21.25 31.86 -28.36
N PHE A 102 -21.49 31.57 -29.65
CA PHE A 102 -21.86 32.60 -30.61
C PHE A 102 -23.37 32.84 -30.70
N HIS A 103 -24.20 31.83 -30.44
CA HIS A 103 -25.63 31.90 -30.76
C HIS A 103 -26.58 31.70 -29.57
N ARG A 104 -26.18 31.00 -28.49
CA ARG A 104 -27.12 30.60 -27.42
C ARG A 104 -26.88 31.21 -26.04
N GLN A 105 -25.79 31.93 -25.80
CA GLN A 105 -25.50 32.54 -24.49
C GLN A 105 -26.64 33.37 -23.88
N GLN A 106 -27.48 34.00 -24.70
CA GLN A 106 -28.62 34.81 -24.21
C GLN A 106 -29.89 33.99 -23.95
N GLU A 107 -30.07 32.88 -24.69
CA GLU A 107 -31.26 32.03 -24.60
C GLU A 107 -31.10 30.95 -23.53
N ALA A 108 -29.88 30.42 -23.38
CA ALA A 108 -29.53 29.37 -22.44
C ALA A 108 -28.23 29.73 -21.70
N PRO A 109 -28.30 30.57 -20.65
CA PRO A 109 -27.11 31.05 -19.95
C PRO A 109 -26.40 29.98 -19.11
N ASP A 110 -27.14 28.93 -18.68
CA ASP A 110 -26.57 27.80 -17.97
C ASP A 110 -26.01 26.77 -18.96
N LEU A 111 -24.69 26.81 -19.14
CA LEU A 111 -23.98 25.89 -20.03
C LEU A 111 -24.16 24.43 -19.61
N PHE A 112 -24.19 24.12 -18.31
CA PHE A 112 -24.33 22.75 -17.84
C PHE A 112 -25.73 22.20 -18.16
N GLN A 113 -26.77 22.99 -17.88
CA GLN A 113 -28.13 22.58 -18.20
C GLN A 113 -28.31 22.36 -19.69
N TRP A 114 -27.89 23.31 -20.52
CA TRP A 114 -28.05 23.20 -21.96
C TRP A 114 -27.20 22.07 -22.57
N LEU A 115 -25.91 22.04 -22.28
CA LEU A 115 -24.98 21.11 -22.92
C LEU A 115 -25.11 19.69 -22.34
N CYS A 116 -25.01 19.53 -21.02
CA CYS A 116 -24.88 18.20 -20.41
C CYS A 116 -26.22 17.50 -20.20
N ILE A 117 -27.32 18.25 -19.98
CA ILE A 117 -28.65 17.68 -19.72
C ILE A 117 -29.49 17.63 -21.00
N GLU A 118 -29.63 18.76 -21.71
CA GLU A 118 -30.56 18.88 -22.85
C GLU A 118 -29.97 18.36 -24.17
N GLU A 119 -28.78 18.85 -24.55
CA GLU A 119 -28.14 18.56 -25.85
C GLU A 119 -27.49 17.17 -25.87
N LEU A 120 -26.53 16.92 -24.97
CA LEU A 120 -25.77 15.66 -24.95
C LEU A 120 -26.49 14.54 -24.20
N ARG A 121 -27.49 14.88 -23.38
CA ARG A 121 -28.26 13.93 -22.55
C ARG A 121 -27.36 12.98 -21.75
N LEU A 122 -26.26 13.49 -21.19
CA LEU A 122 -25.34 12.71 -20.36
C LEU A 122 -25.75 12.74 -18.89
N CYS A 123 -26.32 13.86 -18.45
CA CYS A 123 -26.72 14.12 -17.08
C CYS A 123 -28.25 14.18 -16.91
N CYS A 124 -28.67 14.15 -15.65
CA CYS A 124 -30.03 14.43 -15.21
C CYS A 124 -30.09 15.75 -14.41
N PRO A 125 -31.28 16.38 -14.32
CA PRO A 125 -31.51 17.47 -13.39
C PRO A 125 -31.23 17.08 -11.93
N PRO A 126 -30.99 18.05 -11.03
CA PRO A 126 -30.85 17.79 -9.60
C PRO A 126 -32.03 16.96 -9.04
N GLY A 127 -31.75 16.05 -8.10
CA GLY A 127 -32.78 15.16 -7.53
C GLY A 127 -33.36 14.11 -8.47
N HIS A 128 -32.71 13.81 -9.60
CA HIS A 128 -33.13 12.75 -10.53
C HIS A 128 -32.00 11.78 -10.85
N TYR A 129 -32.32 10.53 -11.22
CA TYR A 129 -31.35 9.47 -11.48
C TYR A 129 -31.80 8.53 -12.60
N GLY A 130 -30.90 7.65 -13.04
CA GLY A 130 -31.23 6.57 -13.98
C GLY A 130 -31.44 7.03 -15.43
N PRO A 131 -31.65 6.09 -16.37
CA PRO A 131 -31.61 6.36 -17.81
C PRO A 131 -32.64 7.40 -18.27
N GLU A 132 -33.82 7.39 -17.64
CA GLU A 132 -34.93 8.30 -17.93
C GLU A 132 -34.97 9.53 -17.01
N CYS A 133 -33.98 9.72 -16.13
CA CYS A 133 -33.98 10.77 -15.12
C CYS A 133 -35.25 10.75 -14.27
N THR A 134 -35.49 9.65 -13.56
CA THR A 134 -36.59 9.53 -12.59
C THR A 134 -36.29 10.30 -11.31
N GLU A 135 -37.31 10.86 -10.67
CA GLU A 135 -37.17 11.59 -9.39
C GLU A 135 -36.65 10.67 -8.28
N CYS A 136 -35.67 11.16 -7.52
CA CYS A 136 -35.17 10.52 -6.32
C CYS A 136 -36.24 10.51 -5.21
N PRO A 137 -36.26 9.48 -4.35
CA PRO A 137 -37.14 9.44 -3.18
C PRO A 137 -36.98 10.70 -2.32
N SER A 138 -38.08 11.42 -2.09
CA SER A 138 -38.08 12.71 -1.40
C SER A 138 -39.10 12.76 -0.27
N GLY A 139 -38.78 13.48 0.80
CA GLY A 139 -39.64 13.67 1.98
C GLY A 139 -39.67 15.13 2.47
N PRO A 140 -40.18 15.40 3.68
CA PRO A 140 -40.30 16.76 4.24
C PRO A 140 -38.98 17.55 4.33
N GLY A 141 -37.83 16.88 4.22
CA GLY A 141 -36.49 17.48 4.21
C GLY A 141 -35.78 17.45 2.84
N GLY A 142 -36.48 17.11 1.75
CA GLY A 142 -35.90 16.97 0.41
C GLY A 142 -35.54 15.52 0.06
N VAL A 143 -34.58 15.35 -0.85
CA VAL A 143 -34.08 14.04 -1.31
C VAL A 143 -33.58 13.24 -0.11
N CYS A 144 -34.04 11.99 0.01
CA CYS A 144 -33.73 11.09 1.12
C CYS A 144 -33.97 11.72 2.51
N GLY A 145 -35.02 12.54 2.61
CA GLY A 145 -35.40 13.21 3.86
C GLY A 145 -34.40 14.26 4.36
N GLY A 146 -33.38 14.60 3.57
CA GLY A 146 -32.27 15.47 3.98
C GLY A 146 -31.27 14.82 4.94
N LEU A 147 -31.36 13.48 5.12
CA LEU A 147 -30.54 12.67 6.04
C LEU A 147 -29.79 11.56 5.29
N GLY A 148 -29.50 11.81 4.01
CA GLY A 148 -28.85 10.86 3.13
C GLY A 148 -28.71 11.40 1.72
N ARG A 149 -28.19 10.56 0.83
CA ARG A 149 -27.97 10.87 -0.59
C ARG A 149 -28.62 9.81 -1.47
N CYS A 150 -29.14 10.23 -2.62
CA CYS A 150 -29.73 9.34 -3.61
C CYS A 150 -28.64 8.73 -4.50
N GLU A 151 -28.65 7.42 -4.67
CA GLU A 151 -27.71 6.74 -5.56
C GLU A 151 -27.97 7.11 -7.02
N GLY A 152 -26.93 7.63 -7.69
CA GLY A 152 -27.03 8.07 -9.08
C GLY A 152 -27.60 9.48 -9.29
N GLU A 153 -27.80 10.25 -8.22
CA GLU A 153 -28.33 11.61 -8.32
C GLU A 153 -27.57 12.49 -9.34
N GLY A 154 -28.31 13.11 -10.24
CA GLY A 154 -27.81 13.95 -11.33
C GLY A 154 -27.20 13.17 -12.49
N THR A 155 -27.19 11.84 -12.45
CA THR A 155 -26.59 10.98 -13.47
C THR A 155 -27.64 10.08 -14.13
N ARG A 156 -27.36 9.61 -15.35
CA ARG A 156 -28.19 8.61 -16.02
C ARG A 156 -27.95 7.16 -15.56
N LEU A 157 -27.26 7.00 -14.44
CA LEU A 157 -26.92 5.72 -13.81
C LEU A 157 -27.49 5.69 -12.39
N GLY A 158 -27.36 4.56 -11.71
CA GLY A 158 -27.89 4.34 -10.35
C GLY A 158 -29.32 3.79 -10.34
N ASP A 159 -29.71 3.29 -9.18
CA ASP A 159 -31.03 2.71 -8.88
C ASP A 159 -31.92 3.64 -8.04
N GLY A 160 -31.38 4.77 -7.58
CA GLY A 160 -32.10 5.79 -6.83
C GLY A 160 -32.32 5.47 -5.36
N ASP A 161 -31.69 4.41 -4.86
CA ASP A 161 -31.80 4.05 -3.46
C ASP A 161 -31.11 5.09 -2.57
N CYS A 162 -31.71 5.34 -1.40
CA CYS A 162 -31.19 6.29 -0.45
C CYS A 162 -30.07 5.67 0.40
N VAL A 163 -28.87 6.24 0.28
CA VAL A 163 -27.74 5.95 1.15
C VAL A 163 -27.80 6.91 2.34
N CYS A 164 -28.20 6.39 3.49
CA CYS A 164 -28.45 7.17 4.70
C CYS A 164 -27.18 7.62 5.43
N ASP A 165 -27.27 8.76 6.10
CA ASP A 165 -26.24 9.26 6.99
C ASP A 165 -26.09 8.35 8.24
N PRO A 166 -24.92 8.36 8.90
CA PRO A 166 -24.68 7.52 10.08
C PRO A 166 -25.74 7.72 11.17
N GLY A 167 -26.37 6.63 11.58
CA GLY A 167 -27.43 6.61 12.59
C GLY A 167 -28.85 6.68 12.03
N TYR A 168 -29.01 6.80 10.71
CA TYR A 168 -30.30 6.79 10.02
C TYR A 168 -30.46 5.56 9.13
N SER A 169 -31.70 5.16 8.91
CA SER A 169 -32.07 4.00 8.10
C SER A 169 -33.48 4.16 7.54
N GLY A 170 -33.91 3.16 6.77
CA GLY A 170 -35.19 3.17 6.07
C GLY A 170 -35.09 3.82 4.68
N VAL A 171 -36.17 3.70 3.90
CA VAL A 171 -36.21 4.10 2.48
C VAL A 171 -35.93 5.60 2.28
N LEU A 172 -36.32 6.43 3.26
CA LEU A 172 -36.11 7.87 3.24
C LEU A 172 -35.13 8.37 4.31
N CYS A 173 -34.36 7.47 4.93
CA CYS A 173 -33.41 7.84 5.99
C CYS A 173 -34.02 8.58 7.19
N GLN A 174 -35.31 8.36 7.44
CA GLN A 174 -36.05 9.01 8.54
C GLN A 174 -36.15 8.15 9.79
N ASP A 175 -35.79 6.86 9.71
CA ASP A 175 -35.80 5.97 10.87
C ASP A 175 -34.42 5.94 11.53
N CYS A 176 -34.35 5.71 12.83
CA CYS A 176 -33.05 5.52 13.47
C CYS A 176 -32.52 4.13 13.15
N ALA A 177 -31.26 4.05 12.75
CA ALA A 177 -30.57 2.80 12.50
C ALA A 177 -30.40 1.98 13.80
N ASP A 178 -30.08 0.69 13.64
CA ASP A 178 -29.69 -0.16 14.76
C ASP A 178 -28.51 0.49 15.53
N GLY A 179 -28.60 0.49 16.86
CA GLY A 179 -27.66 1.16 17.75
C GLY A 179 -27.98 2.63 18.00
N TYR A 180 -29.07 3.16 17.45
CA TYR A 180 -29.53 4.52 17.67
C TYR A 180 -31.00 4.56 18.12
N TYR A 181 -31.37 5.62 18.83
CA TYR A 181 -32.73 5.87 19.28
C TYR A 181 -33.12 7.34 19.09
N ARG A 182 -34.42 7.60 19.10
CA ARG A 182 -34.97 8.95 19.08
C ARG A 182 -35.69 9.21 20.39
N GLU A 183 -35.33 10.28 21.08
CA GLU A 183 -36.09 10.72 22.24
C GLU A 183 -37.43 11.33 21.80
N LYS A 184 -38.51 11.02 22.52
CA LYS A 184 -39.82 11.61 22.24
C LYS A 184 -39.84 13.04 22.79
N SER A 185 -39.51 14.01 21.96
CA SER A 185 -39.64 15.43 22.31
C SER A 185 -41.10 15.87 22.20
N SER A 186 -41.58 16.63 23.20
CA SER A 186 -42.90 17.29 23.18
C SER A 186 -42.95 18.51 22.24
N ASN A 187 -41.81 18.92 21.66
CA ASN A 187 -41.73 20.05 20.73
C ASN A 187 -41.61 19.50 19.29
N HIS A 188 -42.46 19.98 18.38
CA HIS A 188 -42.76 19.42 17.05
C HIS A 188 -41.59 19.31 16.03
N THR A 189 -40.35 19.49 16.44
CA THR A 189 -39.17 19.18 15.62
C THR A 189 -38.71 17.76 15.94
N GLN A 190 -38.81 16.88 14.94
CA GLN A 190 -38.35 15.50 15.00
C GLN A 190 -36.85 15.48 15.38
N PRO A 191 -36.46 15.04 16.59
CA PRO A 191 -35.10 15.21 17.09
C PRO A 191 -34.13 14.23 16.41
N PRO A 192 -32.84 14.54 16.33
CA PRO A 192 -31.86 13.66 15.68
C PRO A 192 -31.71 12.33 16.42
N CYS A 193 -31.30 11.30 15.69
CA CYS A 193 -31.03 9.99 16.26
C CYS A 193 -29.76 10.03 17.13
N SER A 194 -29.86 9.51 18.35
CA SER A 194 -28.79 9.47 19.35
C SER A 194 -28.32 8.03 19.59
N ALA A 195 -27.04 7.83 19.91
CA ALA A 195 -26.49 6.49 20.09
C ALA A 195 -27.03 5.80 21.36
N CYS A 196 -27.27 4.49 21.24
CA CYS A 196 -27.55 3.58 22.35
C CYS A 196 -26.27 3.24 23.13
N HIS A 197 -26.44 2.62 24.31
CA HIS A 197 -25.34 1.94 24.98
C HIS A 197 -24.71 0.87 24.07
N HIS A 198 -23.39 0.69 24.15
CA HIS A 198 -22.61 -0.10 23.19
C HIS A 198 -23.04 -1.56 23.07
N SER A 199 -23.60 -2.18 24.13
CA SER A 199 -24.10 -3.56 24.11
C SER A 199 -25.48 -3.71 23.46
N CYS A 200 -26.16 -2.61 23.15
CA CYS A 200 -27.56 -2.60 22.77
C CYS A 200 -27.73 -2.35 21.27
N LYS A 201 -28.55 -3.20 20.64
CA LYS A 201 -28.93 -3.08 19.24
C LYS A 201 -30.13 -2.16 19.07
N LYS A 202 -31.11 -2.23 19.97
CA LYS A 202 -32.23 -1.28 20.02
C LYS A 202 -32.39 -0.78 21.45
N CYS A 203 -32.68 0.51 21.62
CA CYS A 203 -32.83 1.10 22.93
C CYS A 203 -33.89 2.20 22.95
N THR A 204 -34.32 2.56 24.16
CA THR A 204 -35.22 3.70 24.42
C THR A 204 -34.49 4.91 25.02
N GLY A 205 -33.19 4.75 25.31
CA GLY A 205 -32.36 5.74 25.97
C GLY A 205 -30.88 5.33 25.94
N PRO A 206 -29.99 6.20 26.42
CA PRO A 206 -28.54 6.01 26.32
C PRO A 206 -27.97 5.09 27.41
N GLN A 207 -28.77 4.79 28.43
CA GLN A 207 -28.37 3.99 29.59
C GLN A 207 -28.32 2.49 29.25
N ASP A 208 -27.45 1.75 29.93
CA ASP A 208 -27.27 0.30 29.76
C ASP A 208 -28.52 -0.51 30.14
N ASN A 209 -29.43 0.06 30.94
CA ASN A 209 -30.68 -0.55 31.38
C ASN A 209 -31.93 -0.16 30.55
N LYS A 210 -31.73 0.54 29.42
CA LYS A 210 -32.79 0.98 28.51
C LYS A 210 -32.80 0.22 27.18
N CYS A 211 -32.30 -1.00 27.20
CA CYS A 211 -32.11 -1.81 26.01
C CYS A 211 -33.34 -2.69 25.75
N LEU A 212 -33.76 -2.71 24.49
CA LEU A 212 -34.90 -3.49 23.99
C LEU A 212 -34.42 -4.74 23.25
N ASP A 213 -33.28 -4.64 22.58
CA ASP A 213 -32.65 -5.71 21.83
C ASP A 213 -31.13 -5.59 21.97
N CYS A 214 -30.44 -6.72 22.02
CA CYS A 214 -29.01 -6.78 22.27
C CYS A 214 -28.22 -7.06 20.98
N LYS A 215 -26.97 -6.61 20.95
CA LYS A 215 -26.07 -6.97 19.85
C LYS A 215 -25.72 -8.47 19.94
N PRO A 216 -25.28 -9.10 18.84
CA PRO A 216 -24.74 -10.47 18.89
C PRO A 216 -23.64 -10.59 19.95
N GLY A 217 -23.59 -11.72 20.66
CA GLY A 217 -22.67 -11.93 21.81
C GLY A 217 -23.20 -11.39 23.15
N TRP A 218 -24.39 -10.79 23.16
CA TRP A 218 -25.02 -10.27 24.38
C TRP A 218 -26.41 -10.88 24.57
N MET A 219 -26.79 -11.08 25.83
CA MET A 219 -28.12 -11.57 26.21
C MET A 219 -28.91 -10.50 26.98
N LEU A 220 -30.20 -10.37 26.65
CA LEU A 220 -31.08 -9.41 27.31
C LEU A 220 -31.52 -9.95 28.67
N HIS A 221 -31.17 -9.24 29.75
CA HIS A 221 -31.58 -9.54 31.10
C HIS A 221 -32.04 -8.26 31.82
N SER A 222 -33.32 -8.16 32.17
CA SER A 222 -33.90 -7.00 32.87
C SER A 222 -33.65 -5.65 32.16
N ASN A 223 -33.91 -5.59 30.85
CA ASN A 223 -33.64 -4.43 29.97
C ASN A 223 -32.16 -3.99 29.89
N LYS A 224 -31.25 -4.84 30.36
CA LYS A 224 -29.81 -4.67 30.25
C LYS A 224 -29.21 -5.79 29.42
N CYS A 225 -28.32 -5.44 28.50
CA CYS A 225 -27.57 -6.42 27.75
C CYS A 225 -26.34 -6.83 28.55
N VAL A 226 -26.30 -8.11 28.92
CA VAL A 226 -25.18 -8.74 29.64
C VAL A 226 -24.39 -9.57 28.65
N ASP A 227 -23.08 -9.47 28.74
CA ASP A 227 -22.15 -10.21 27.88
C ASP A 227 -22.34 -11.72 28.06
N VAL A 228 -22.31 -12.47 26.95
CA VAL A 228 -22.39 -13.93 26.98
C VAL A 228 -20.97 -14.47 27.08
N ASP A 229 -20.63 -15.07 28.23
CA ASP A 229 -19.32 -15.72 28.38
C ASP A 229 -19.26 -17.01 27.54
N GLU A 230 -18.76 -16.92 26.30
CA GLU A 230 -18.66 -18.09 25.41
C GLU A 230 -17.61 -19.09 25.90
N CYS A 231 -16.61 -18.63 26.65
CA CYS A 231 -15.59 -19.48 27.27
C CYS A 231 -16.18 -20.33 28.41
N GLY A 232 -17.18 -19.81 29.12
CA GLY A 232 -17.88 -20.50 30.21
C GLY A 232 -19.05 -21.38 29.76
N THR A 233 -19.56 -21.21 28.54
CA THR A 233 -20.79 -21.85 28.05
C THR A 233 -20.57 -22.95 27.00
N GLU A 234 -19.34 -23.44 26.84
CA GLU A 234 -18.91 -24.43 25.82
C GLU A 234 -19.18 -24.00 24.37
N LEU A 235 -19.55 -22.74 24.13
CA LEU A 235 -19.79 -22.18 22.79
C LEU A 235 -18.49 -21.83 22.07
N ALA A 236 -17.42 -21.53 22.82
CA ALA A 236 -16.13 -21.17 22.26
C ALA A 236 -15.42 -22.37 21.62
N HIS A 237 -15.14 -22.25 20.31
CA HIS A 237 -14.41 -23.26 19.53
C HIS A 237 -13.01 -22.73 19.18
N CYS A 238 -12.04 -22.99 20.06
CA CYS A 238 -10.67 -22.54 19.88
C CYS A 238 -9.75 -23.63 19.26
N PRO A 239 -8.81 -23.26 18.37
CA PRO A 239 -7.80 -24.17 17.82
C PRO A 239 -6.90 -24.82 18.88
N SER A 240 -6.20 -25.88 18.49
CA SER A 240 -5.21 -26.53 19.36
C SER A 240 -4.09 -25.57 19.79
N ASN A 241 -3.55 -25.76 21.00
CA ASN A 241 -2.53 -24.88 21.62
C ASN A 241 -2.95 -23.41 21.78
N THR A 242 -4.26 -23.16 21.90
CA THR A 242 -4.80 -21.86 22.28
C THR A 242 -5.73 -22.01 23.49
N TYR A 243 -6.04 -20.90 24.15
CA TYR A 243 -7.04 -20.82 25.20
C TYR A 243 -8.07 -19.73 24.89
N CYS A 244 -9.29 -19.92 25.38
CA CYS A 244 -10.36 -18.96 25.22
C CYS A 244 -10.20 -17.79 26.19
N PHE A 245 -10.34 -16.57 25.69
CA PHE A 245 -10.37 -15.34 26.44
C PHE A 245 -11.66 -14.58 26.13
N ASN A 246 -12.54 -14.45 27.11
CA ASN A 246 -13.82 -13.75 26.94
C ASN A 246 -13.59 -12.24 26.79
N THR A 247 -14.30 -11.61 25.86
CA THR A 247 -14.27 -10.17 25.59
C THR A 247 -15.68 -9.61 25.53
N ASP A 248 -15.87 -8.31 25.71
CA ASP A 248 -17.21 -7.74 25.67
C ASP A 248 -17.83 -7.89 24.25
N GLY A 249 -18.84 -8.76 24.14
CA GLY A 249 -19.60 -9.09 22.94
C GLY A 249 -19.04 -10.21 22.06
N SER A 250 -17.97 -10.88 22.49
CA SER A 250 -17.32 -11.97 21.74
C SER A 250 -16.27 -12.69 22.61
N TYR A 251 -15.58 -13.68 22.06
CA TYR A 251 -14.36 -14.23 22.64
C TYR A 251 -13.19 -14.17 21.65
N GLU A 252 -11.98 -14.25 22.19
CA GLU A 252 -10.74 -14.39 21.43
C GLU A 252 -10.03 -15.68 21.82
N CYS A 253 -9.49 -16.39 20.83
CA CYS A 253 -8.60 -17.52 21.08
C CYS A 253 -7.15 -17.04 21.07
N ARG A 254 -6.50 -17.07 22.23
CA ARG A 254 -5.12 -16.58 22.40
C ARG A 254 -4.15 -17.75 22.50
N GLY A 255 -2.94 -17.56 21.97
CA GLY A 255 -1.89 -18.57 22.01
C GLY A 255 -1.46 -18.91 23.43
N CYS A 256 -1.07 -20.17 23.65
CA CYS A 256 -0.44 -20.56 24.89
C CYS A 256 0.98 -20.00 25.03
N ASP A 257 1.45 -19.92 26.26
CA ASP A 257 2.84 -19.60 26.58
C ASP A 257 3.81 -20.63 25.96
N GLN A 258 5.02 -20.21 25.60
CA GLN A 258 6.04 -21.09 25.01
C GLN A 258 6.43 -22.24 25.94
N ALA A 259 6.32 -22.03 27.25
CA ALA A 259 6.55 -23.06 28.26
C ALA A 259 5.46 -24.16 28.29
N CYS A 260 4.35 -24.00 27.54
CA CYS A 260 3.20 -24.90 27.58
C CYS A 260 3.03 -25.73 26.30
N VAL A 261 2.64 -27.00 26.47
CA VAL A 261 1.97 -27.80 25.43
C VAL A 261 0.49 -27.87 25.78
N GLY A 262 -0.26 -26.88 25.30
CA GLY A 262 -1.64 -26.62 25.67
C GLY A 262 -1.79 -25.89 27.01
N CYS A 263 -2.81 -25.04 27.12
CA CYS A 263 -3.05 -24.19 28.28
C CYS A 263 -4.56 -23.98 28.51
N MET A 264 -4.90 -23.43 29.68
CA MET A 264 -6.25 -23.03 30.08
C MET A 264 -6.35 -21.52 30.34
N GLY A 265 -5.29 -20.78 30.04
CA GLY A 265 -5.19 -19.36 30.32
C GLY A 265 -3.81 -18.82 29.96
N SER A 266 -3.63 -17.53 30.20
CA SER A 266 -2.37 -16.83 29.95
C SER A 266 -1.23 -17.28 30.87
N GLY A 267 -0.01 -17.26 30.33
CA GLY A 267 1.24 -17.44 31.04
C GLY A 267 1.59 -18.89 31.41
N PRO A 268 2.77 -19.11 32.01
CA PRO A 268 3.31 -20.44 32.29
C PRO A 268 2.63 -21.13 33.48
N ALA A 269 1.72 -20.45 34.18
CA ALA A 269 1.01 -20.94 35.37
C ALA A 269 -0.26 -21.74 35.04
N ARG A 270 -0.75 -21.65 33.80
CA ARG A 270 -1.99 -22.29 33.36
C ARG A 270 -1.75 -23.28 32.23
N CYS A 271 -0.56 -23.88 32.20
CA CYS A 271 -0.24 -24.95 31.27
C CYS A 271 -1.00 -26.24 31.63
N LYS A 272 -1.49 -26.95 30.62
CA LYS A 272 -1.98 -28.33 30.78
C LYS A 272 -0.81 -29.29 30.92
N LYS A 273 0.28 -29.03 30.18
CA LYS A 273 1.53 -29.78 30.23
C LYS A 273 2.69 -28.83 29.93
N CYS A 274 3.84 -29.02 30.58
CA CYS A 274 5.04 -28.26 30.24
C CYS A 274 5.65 -28.72 28.92
N ALA A 275 6.14 -27.77 28.13
CA ALA A 275 6.93 -28.04 26.94
C ALA A 275 8.29 -28.65 27.30
N ARG A 276 8.97 -29.20 26.30
CA ARG A 276 10.32 -29.73 26.49
C ARG A 276 11.27 -28.58 26.87
N GLY A 277 12.19 -28.82 27.79
CA GLY A 277 13.05 -27.78 28.38
C GLY A 277 12.43 -27.08 29.58
N PHE A 278 11.17 -27.38 29.93
CA PHE A 278 10.50 -26.79 31.09
C PHE A 278 10.08 -27.88 32.09
N ARG A 279 10.15 -27.56 33.38
CA ARG A 279 9.67 -28.40 34.47
C ARG A 279 8.54 -27.73 35.24
N LEU A 280 7.60 -28.55 35.70
CA LEU A 280 6.52 -28.07 36.56
C LEU A 280 7.07 -27.82 37.97
N THR A 281 7.13 -26.56 38.38
CA THR A 281 7.49 -26.14 39.74
C THR A 281 6.27 -25.49 40.38
N GLY A 282 5.61 -26.22 41.28
CA GLY A 282 4.30 -25.84 41.80
C GLY A 282 3.23 -25.91 40.71
N ALA A 283 2.66 -24.75 40.35
CA ALA A 283 1.68 -24.63 39.26
C ALA A 283 2.25 -24.00 37.98
N LYS A 284 3.55 -23.67 37.95
CA LYS A 284 4.20 -22.97 36.84
C LYS A 284 5.18 -23.87 36.11
N CYS A 285 5.16 -23.85 34.78
CA CYS A 285 6.24 -24.41 33.98
C CYS A 285 7.40 -23.41 33.99
N LEU A 286 8.49 -23.78 34.64
CA LEU A 286 9.71 -22.98 34.68
C LEU A 286 10.77 -23.64 33.82
N ASP A 287 11.57 -22.81 33.18
CA ASP A 287 12.72 -23.23 32.40
C ASP A 287 13.67 -24.10 33.25
N ILE A 288 14.21 -25.16 32.63
CA ILE A 288 15.19 -26.03 33.24
C ILE A 288 16.56 -25.46 32.91
N ASP A 289 17.30 -25.01 33.92
CA ASP A 289 18.68 -24.59 33.70
C ASP A 289 19.58 -25.81 33.50
N GLU A 290 19.70 -26.27 32.25
CA GLU A 290 20.53 -27.43 31.94
C GLU A 290 22.02 -27.16 32.19
N CYS A 291 22.47 -25.90 32.19
CA CYS A 291 23.86 -25.55 32.49
C CYS A 291 24.20 -25.72 33.97
N SER A 292 23.24 -25.45 34.86
CA SER A 292 23.41 -25.63 36.31
C SER A 292 23.09 -27.05 36.79
N GLU A 293 22.14 -27.74 36.14
CA GLU A 293 21.64 -29.04 36.62
C GLU A 293 22.38 -30.27 36.05
N ARG A 294 23.03 -30.16 34.89
CA ARG A 294 23.76 -31.27 34.27
C ARG A 294 25.27 -31.03 34.30
N ALA A 295 26.03 -32.01 34.78
CA ALA A 295 27.48 -31.92 34.90
C ALA A 295 28.24 -31.97 33.56
N ILE A 296 27.60 -32.45 32.48
CA ILE A 296 28.17 -32.52 31.12
C ILE A 296 27.07 -32.14 30.11
N THR A 297 26.78 -30.85 30.01
CA THR A 297 25.72 -30.31 29.14
C THR A 297 26.21 -30.08 27.72
N CYS A 298 27.46 -29.63 27.57
CA CYS A 298 28.12 -29.43 26.29
C CYS A 298 29.14 -30.55 26.01
N PRO A 299 29.10 -31.22 24.85
CA PRO A 299 29.99 -32.33 24.53
C PRO A 299 31.39 -31.88 24.07
N GLY A 300 31.57 -30.62 23.65
CA GLY A 300 32.85 -30.12 23.14
C GLY A 300 33.83 -29.71 24.23
N LEU A 301 35.13 -29.85 23.94
CA LEU A 301 36.21 -29.36 24.81
C LEU A 301 36.28 -27.83 24.73
N ASN A 302 36.44 -27.16 25.87
CA ASN A 302 36.50 -25.69 25.99
C ASN A 302 35.21 -24.98 25.54
N GLU A 303 34.06 -25.62 25.72
CA GLU A 303 32.74 -25.00 25.52
C GLU A 303 32.17 -24.49 26.85
N ALA A 304 31.56 -23.31 26.80
CA ALA A 304 30.73 -22.73 27.85
C ALA A 304 29.25 -22.95 27.52
N CYS A 305 28.48 -23.40 28.51
CA CYS A 305 27.04 -23.58 28.40
C CYS A 305 26.33 -22.26 28.69
N ILE A 306 25.37 -21.89 27.84
CA ILE A 306 24.50 -20.73 28.01
C ILE A 306 23.05 -21.23 28.03
N ASN A 307 22.38 -21.00 29.15
CA ASN A 307 20.98 -21.36 29.32
C ASN A 307 20.08 -20.40 28.53
N GLU A 308 19.13 -20.92 27.78
CA GLU A 308 18.11 -20.18 27.02
C GLU A 308 16.71 -20.62 27.47
N GLU A 309 15.68 -19.83 27.17
CA GLU A 309 14.33 -20.23 27.57
C GLU A 309 13.82 -21.42 26.74
N GLY A 310 13.70 -22.58 27.38
CA GLY A 310 13.26 -23.86 26.80
C GLY A 310 14.37 -24.69 26.15
N SER A 311 15.63 -24.25 26.24
CA SER A 311 16.79 -24.93 25.65
C SER A 311 18.10 -24.40 26.22
N PHE A 312 19.23 -24.99 25.85
CA PHE A 312 20.54 -24.41 26.07
C PHE A 312 21.32 -24.35 24.76
N ARG A 313 22.34 -23.50 24.70
CA ARG A 313 23.32 -23.49 23.61
C ARG A 313 24.74 -23.52 24.15
N CYS A 314 25.64 -24.10 23.37
CA CYS A 314 27.06 -24.22 23.71
C CYS A 314 27.87 -23.26 22.84
N GLU A 315 28.59 -22.34 23.47
CA GLU A 315 29.52 -21.41 22.83
C GLU A 315 30.95 -21.71 23.27
N CYS A 316 31.95 -21.20 22.55
CA CYS A 316 33.33 -21.34 23.01
C CYS A 316 33.56 -20.52 24.28
N ALA A 317 34.28 -21.09 25.24
CA ALA A 317 34.65 -20.40 26.47
C ALA A 317 35.48 -19.12 26.19
N GLU A 318 35.54 -18.22 27.16
CA GLU A 318 36.29 -16.96 27.02
C GLU A 318 37.75 -17.22 26.60
N GLY A 319 38.20 -16.54 25.55
CA GLY A 319 39.53 -16.76 24.97
C GLY A 319 39.62 -17.92 23.97
N PHE A 320 38.52 -18.56 23.58
CA PHE A 320 38.49 -19.60 22.54
C PHE A 320 37.63 -19.18 21.33
N ILE A 321 38.03 -19.60 20.13
CA ILE A 321 37.28 -19.41 18.88
C ILE A 321 36.93 -20.75 18.25
N ARG A 322 35.77 -20.82 17.59
CA ARG A 322 35.32 -22.03 16.90
C ARG A 322 36.07 -22.19 15.58
N ARG A 323 36.91 -23.24 15.46
CA ARG A 323 37.53 -23.69 14.21
C ARG A 323 37.25 -25.17 14.01
N ASP A 324 36.79 -25.57 12.83
CA ASP A 324 36.52 -26.98 12.48
C ASP A 324 35.67 -27.74 13.53
N SER A 325 34.62 -27.08 14.05
CA SER A 325 33.71 -27.60 15.07
C SER A 325 34.34 -27.87 16.45
N ILE A 326 35.54 -27.32 16.71
CA ILE A 326 36.26 -27.43 17.99
C ILE A 326 36.62 -26.01 18.48
N CYS A 327 36.58 -25.79 19.79
CA CYS A 327 37.00 -24.53 20.39
C CYS A 327 38.51 -24.53 20.62
N VAL A 328 39.22 -23.69 19.87
CA VAL A 328 40.68 -23.53 19.97
C VAL A 328 41.02 -22.20 20.62
N GLU A 329 42.10 -22.18 21.41
CA GLU A 329 42.52 -20.98 22.12
C GLU A 329 42.87 -19.88 21.12
N ASN A 330 42.32 -18.70 21.35
CA ASN A 330 42.60 -17.47 20.64
C ASN A 330 43.86 -16.85 21.27
N LEU A 331 45.00 -17.54 21.17
CA LEU A 331 46.27 -16.89 21.49
C LEU A 331 46.47 -15.73 20.51
N PRO A 332 46.54 -14.47 20.96
CA PRO A 332 47.33 -13.49 20.22
C PRO A 332 48.75 -14.07 20.14
N PRO A 333 49.43 -14.02 18.98
CA PRO A 333 50.75 -14.61 18.84
C PRO A 333 51.68 -13.99 19.90
N THR A 334 51.97 -14.75 20.95
CA THR A 334 52.95 -14.37 21.96
C THR A 334 54.32 -14.59 21.36
N GLY A 335 54.90 -13.51 20.84
CA GLY A 335 56.27 -13.44 20.37
C GLY A 335 56.40 -13.64 18.85
N PRO A 336 57.45 -13.04 18.25
CA PRO A 336 57.64 -13.11 16.81
C PRO A 336 58.06 -14.54 16.47
N GLU A 337 57.15 -15.32 15.88
CA GLU A 337 57.60 -16.39 15.00
C GLU A 337 58.25 -15.71 13.80
N LYS A 338 59.58 -15.57 13.87
CA LYS A 338 60.41 -15.23 12.72
C LYS A 338 60.05 -16.22 11.61
N GLY A 339 59.38 -15.73 10.58
CA GLY A 339 59.22 -16.48 9.35
C GLY A 339 60.60 -16.85 8.82
N LEU A 340 60.71 -18.01 8.18
CA LEU A 340 61.94 -18.61 7.63
C LEU A 340 62.70 -17.73 6.60
N PHE A 341 62.20 -16.52 6.31
CA PHE A 341 62.77 -15.56 5.37
C PHE A 341 62.90 -14.13 5.95
N ASP A 342 62.79 -13.96 7.27
CA ASP A 342 62.87 -12.64 7.93
C ASP A 342 64.32 -12.22 8.28
N ASP A 343 65.31 -12.86 7.68
CA ASP A 343 66.74 -12.56 7.81
C ASP A 343 67.44 -12.48 6.44
N MET A 344 66.73 -11.96 5.42
CA MET A 344 67.34 -11.52 4.17
C MET A 344 67.26 -10.00 4.10
N THR A 345 68.40 -9.32 4.20
CA THR A 345 68.48 -7.87 4.05
C THR A 345 68.11 -7.46 2.62
N ASP A 346 67.46 -6.29 2.46
CA ASP A 346 66.99 -5.78 1.16
C ASP A 346 68.09 -5.73 0.07
N ASP A 347 69.35 -5.64 0.49
CA ASP A 347 70.52 -5.65 -0.40
C ASP A 347 70.76 -7.03 -1.06
N GLU A 348 70.45 -8.14 -0.37
CA GLU A 348 70.60 -9.50 -0.91
C GLU A 348 69.46 -9.87 -1.88
N VAL A 349 68.25 -9.34 -1.65
CA VAL A 349 67.11 -9.47 -2.57
C VAL A 349 67.40 -8.76 -3.89
N LEU A 350 68.03 -7.58 -3.85
CA LEU A 350 68.42 -6.83 -5.04
C LEU A 350 69.45 -7.61 -5.89
N VAL A 351 70.41 -8.27 -5.24
CA VAL A 351 71.43 -9.09 -5.94
C VAL A 351 70.79 -10.34 -6.55
N LEU A 352 69.92 -11.04 -5.84
CA LEU A 352 69.17 -12.20 -6.37
C LEU A 352 68.26 -11.80 -7.53
N GLN A 353 67.60 -10.65 -7.44
CA GLN A 353 66.75 -10.12 -8.50
C GLN A 353 67.58 -9.74 -9.74
N GLN A 354 68.76 -9.13 -9.57
CA GLN A 354 69.69 -8.83 -10.67
C GLN A 354 70.25 -10.10 -11.32
N MET A 355 70.56 -11.14 -10.55
CA MET A 355 70.98 -12.44 -11.08
C MET A 355 69.86 -13.13 -11.86
N PHE A 356 68.61 -13.04 -11.40
CA PHE A 356 67.46 -13.60 -12.09
C PHE A 356 67.19 -12.90 -13.43
N PHE A 357 67.22 -11.55 -13.46
CA PHE A 357 67.09 -10.81 -14.72
C PHE A 357 68.24 -11.09 -15.69
N GLY A 358 69.47 -11.27 -15.21
CA GLY A 358 70.61 -11.66 -16.04
C GLY A 358 70.41 -13.03 -16.71
N VAL A 359 69.94 -14.02 -15.97
CA VAL A 359 69.65 -15.37 -16.51
C VAL A 359 68.51 -15.32 -17.54
N VAL A 360 67.45 -14.54 -17.25
CA VAL A 360 66.31 -14.37 -18.15
C VAL A 360 66.73 -13.66 -19.45
N ILE A 361 67.54 -12.60 -19.39
CA ILE A 361 68.03 -11.91 -20.59
C ILE A 361 68.93 -12.82 -21.44
N CYS A 362 69.76 -13.65 -20.82
CA CYS A 362 70.60 -14.61 -21.53
C CYS A 362 69.76 -15.71 -22.22
N ALA A 363 68.70 -16.19 -21.55
CA ALA A 363 67.73 -17.11 -22.13
C ALA A 363 66.94 -16.45 -23.28
N LEU A 364 66.58 -15.17 -23.17
CA LEU A 364 65.89 -14.42 -24.22
C LEU A 364 66.80 -14.16 -25.44
N ALA A 365 68.08 -13.86 -25.24
CA ALA A 365 69.04 -13.70 -26.33
C ALA A 365 69.26 -15.02 -27.10
N THR A 366 69.32 -16.14 -26.39
CA THR A 366 69.45 -17.48 -27.01
C THR A 366 68.18 -17.95 -27.72
N LEU A 367 67.00 -17.58 -27.23
CA LEU A 367 65.71 -17.83 -27.89
C LEU A 367 65.49 -16.92 -29.11
N ALA A 368 65.86 -15.64 -29.04
CA ALA A 368 65.78 -14.70 -30.17
C ALA A 368 66.73 -15.10 -31.32
N ALA A 369 67.92 -15.64 -31.01
CA ALA A 369 68.84 -16.18 -32.00
C ALA A 369 68.34 -17.46 -32.71
N LYS A 370 67.32 -18.14 -32.14
CA LYS A 370 66.68 -19.33 -32.72
C LYS A 370 65.43 -19.04 -33.56
N GLY A 371 64.97 -17.78 -33.64
CA GLY A 371 63.96 -17.34 -34.61
C GLY A 371 62.52 -17.74 -34.34
N ASP A 372 62.15 -18.11 -33.11
CA ASP A 372 60.77 -18.48 -32.76
C ASP A 372 59.97 -17.28 -32.20
N MET A 373 59.32 -16.52 -33.10
CA MET A 373 58.59 -15.28 -32.76
C MET A 373 57.30 -15.44 -31.94
N VAL A 374 56.87 -16.67 -31.64
CA VAL A 374 55.62 -16.91 -30.90
C VAL A 374 55.81 -16.77 -29.39
N PHE A 375 56.96 -17.19 -28.86
CA PHE A 375 57.22 -17.15 -27.43
C PHE A 375 57.59 -15.75 -26.91
N THR A 376 58.18 -14.90 -27.77
CA THR A 376 58.48 -13.50 -27.43
C THR A 376 57.20 -12.68 -27.23
N ALA A 377 56.16 -12.92 -28.03
CA ALA A 377 54.87 -12.21 -27.91
C ALA A 377 54.09 -12.58 -26.64
N ILE A 378 54.07 -13.86 -26.26
CA ILE A 378 53.40 -14.33 -25.03
C ILE A 378 54.08 -13.74 -23.79
N PHE A 379 55.41 -13.62 -23.81
CA PHE A 379 56.16 -13.09 -22.66
C PHE A 379 56.06 -11.57 -22.53
N ILE A 380 56.03 -10.81 -23.65
CA ILE A 380 55.72 -9.37 -23.60
C ILE A 380 54.31 -9.14 -23.05
N GLY A 381 53.35 -9.98 -23.43
CA GLY A 381 52.01 -9.97 -22.85
C GLY A 381 52.00 -10.22 -21.35
N GLY A 382 52.80 -11.19 -20.87
CA GLY A 382 52.95 -11.48 -19.44
C GLY A 382 53.60 -10.34 -18.65
N VAL A 383 54.65 -9.72 -19.18
CA VAL A 383 55.32 -8.57 -18.53
C VAL A 383 54.41 -7.34 -18.52
N ALA A 384 53.66 -7.10 -19.59
CA ALA A 384 52.67 -6.01 -19.64
C ALA A 384 51.51 -6.24 -18.65
N ALA A 385 51.04 -7.49 -18.50
CA ALA A 385 50.00 -7.84 -17.53
C ALA A 385 50.50 -7.66 -16.08
N MET A 386 51.74 -8.06 -15.78
CA MET A 386 52.33 -7.85 -14.47
C MET A 386 52.58 -6.37 -14.16
N ALA A 387 53.02 -5.57 -15.14
CA ALA A 387 53.17 -4.13 -14.98
C ALA A 387 51.80 -3.44 -14.78
N GLY A 388 50.77 -3.89 -15.50
CA GLY A 388 49.40 -3.40 -15.34
C GLY A 388 48.82 -3.72 -13.96
N TYR A 389 49.03 -4.94 -13.47
CA TYR A 389 48.61 -5.34 -12.12
C TYR A 389 49.32 -4.53 -11.04
N TRP A 390 50.63 -4.33 -11.17
CA TRP A 390 51.43 -3.57 -10.21
C TRP A 390 51.09 -2.06 -10.20
N LEU A 391 50.73 -1.48 -11.34
CA LEU A 391 50.27 -0.09 -11.44
C LEU A 391 48.83 0.09 -10.91
N SER A 392 47.96 -0.90 -11.09
CA SER A 392 46.59 -0.89 -10.54
C SER A 392 46.60 -0.95 -9.00
N GLU A 393 47.43 -1.80 -8.41
CA GLU A 393 47.50 -1.99 -6.96
C GLU A 393 48.10 -0.78 -6.23
N LYS A 394 48.99 -0.02 -6.89
CA LYS A 394 49.45 1.29 -6.40
C LYS A 394 48.45 2.41 -6.62
N GLY A 395 47.63 2.36 -7.68
CA GLY A 395 46.58 3.34 -7.95
C GLY A 395 45.48 3.34 -6.88
N ASP A 396 45.01 2.16 -6.48
CA ASP A 396 43.95 2.02 -5.48
C ASP A 396 44.41 2.44 -4.08
N ARG A 397 45.69 2.22 -3.73
CA ARG A 397 46.29 2.70 -2.47
C ARG A 397 46.45 4.23 -2.42
N VAL A 398 46.63 4.90 -3.55
CA VAL A 398 46.76 6.36 -3.61
C VAL A 398 45.38 7.04 -3.59
N LEU A 399 44.36 6.43 -4.22
CA LEU A 399 42.98 6.92 -4.22
C LEU A 399 42.28 6.79 -2.86
N ASP A 400 42.50 5.71 -2.11
CA ASP A 400 41.93 5.56 -0.75
C ASP A 400 42.60 6.52 0.26
N GLY A 401 43.86 6.90 0.02
CA GLY A 401 44.56 7.94 0.79
C GLY A 401 44.03 9.36 0.53
N PHE A 402 43.62 9.66 -0.70
CA PHE A 402 43.08 10.97 -1.07
C PHE A 402 41.62 11.18 -0.62
N LEU A 403 40.81 10.12 -0.63
CA LEU A 403 39.40 10.16 -0.18
C LEU A 403 39.23 10.16 1.34
N LYS A 404 40.22 9.66 2.11
CA LYS A 404 40.22 9.72 3.58
C LYS A 404 40.87 10.96 4.18
N GLY A 405 41.28 11.93 3.36
CA GLY A 405 41.65 13.29 3.80
C GLY A 405 42.65 13.33 4.96
N ARG A 406 43.85 12.77 4.76
CA ARG A 406 45.00 13.02 5.63
C ARG A 406 46.25 13.33 4.82
#